data_AF-A0A7X5R6E2-F1
#
_entry.id   AF-A0A7X5R6E2-F1
#
_cell.length_a   1.000
_cell.length_b   1.000
_cell.length_c   1.000
_cell.angle_alpha   90.00
_cell.angle_beta   90.00
_cell.angle_gamma   90.00
#
_symmetry.space_group_name_H-M   'P 1'
#
loop_
_entity.id
_entity.type
_entity.pdbx_description
1 polymer ?
#
loop_
_entity_poly.entity_id
_entity_poly.type
_entity_poly.pdbx_seq_one_letter_code
_entity_poly.pdbx_strand_id
1 'polypeptide(L)' 'MYTVIETKVMVDEKEGVTYGIRHDDGTVKNDVSPNREEAERLAAYFNEHNLAPYQLDDVIEDMSDRNQGYDI' A
#
# COMPACT_ATOMS: atom_id res chain seq x y z
N MET A 1 -11.22 8.26 1.79
CA MET A 1 -10.93 7.01 2.53
C MET A 1 -10.09 6.09 1.65
N TYR A 2 -9.16 5.36 2.26
CA TYR A 2 -8.31 4.36 1.61
C TYR A 2 -8.86 2.96 1.85
N THR A 3 -8.80 2.15 0.80
CA THR A 3 -9.22 0.74 0.78
C THR A 3 -8.13 -0.11 0.14
N VAL A 4 -7.92 -1.32 0.64
CA VAL A 4 -6.96 -2.26 0.06
C VAL A 4 -7.51 -2.84 -1.23
N ILE A 5 -6.64 -2.97 -2.23
CA ILE A 5 -6.91 -3.65 -3.49
C ILE A 5 -5.90 -4.77 -3.70
N GLU A 6 -6.34 -5.85 -4.32
CA GLU A 6 -5.50 -6.98 -4.68
C GLU A 6 -5.12 -6.89 -6.16
N THR A 7 -3.83 -7.03 -6.44
CA THR A 7 -3.29 -7.07 -7.80
C THR A 7 -2.59 -8.40 -8.00
N LYS A 8 -3.00 -9.12 -9.05
CA LYS A 8 -2.31 -10.32 -9.49
C LYS A 8 -1.12 -9.93 -10.35
N VAL A 9 0.04 -10.45 -10.02
CA VAL A 9 1.28 -10.23 -10.78
C VAL A 9 1.85 -11.56 -11.22
N MET A 10 2.51 -11.57 -12.38
CA MET A 10 3.23 -12.73 -12.86
C MET A 10 4.71 -12.48 -12.64
N VAL A 11 5.35 -13.28 -11.79
CA VAL A 11 6.78 -13.20 -11.49
C VAL A 11 7.40 -14.56 -11.79
N ASP A 12 8.36 -14.61 -12.71
CA ASP A 12 9.03 -15.85 -13.14
C ASP A 12 8.06 -17.00 -13.47
N GLU A 13 7.04 -16.71 -14.29
CA GLU A 13 5.99 -17.65 -14.70
C GLU A 13 5.11 -18.20 -13.56
N LYS A 14 5.25 -17.65 -12.34
CA LYS A 14 4.39 -17.94 -11.19
C LYS A 14 3.42 -16.79 -10.94
N GLU A 15 2.18 -17.15 -10.63
CA GLU A 15 1.18 -16.19 -10.16
C GLU A 15 1.53 -15.77 -8.72
N GLY A 16 1.83 -14.49 -8.56
CA GLY A 16 2.01 -13.81 -7.29
C GLY A 16 0.85 -12.87 -7.02
N VAL A 17 0.71 -12.48 -5.75
CA VAL A 17 -0.27 -11.49 -5.33
C VAL A 17 0.47 -10.38 -4.61
N THR A 18 0.06 -9.15 -4.91
CA THR A 18 0.55 -7.93 -4.32
C THR A 18 -0.65 -7.06 -4.01
N TYR A 19 -0.54 -6.27 -2.95
CA TYR A 19 -1.60 -5.45 -2.42
C TYR A 19 -1.24 -3.99 -2.62
N GLY A 20 -2.25 -3.23 -3.06
CA GLY A 20 -2.20 -1.79 -3.20
C GLY A 20 -3.27 -1.13 -2.35
N ILE A 21 -3.37 0.19 -2.43
CA ILE A 21 -4.43 0.97 -1.80
C ILE A 21 -5.07 1.94 -2.79
N ARG A 22 -6.39 2.13 -2.67
CA ARG A 22 -7.19 3.05 -3.46
C ARG A 22 -7.89 4.05 -2.56
N HIS A 23 -7.75 5.33 -2.90
CA HIS A 23 -8.49 6.42 -2.30
C HIS A 23 -9.86 6.63 -2.99
N ASP A 24 -10.84 7.17 -2.25
CA ASP A 24 -12.20 7.42 -2.77
C ASP A 24 -12.27 8.37 -3.97
N ASP A 25 -11.27 9.23 -4.16
CA ASP A 25 -11.18 10.09 -5.34
C ASP A 25 -10.73 9.36 -6.62
N GLY A 26 -10.48 8.06 -6.51
CA GLY A 26 -10.03 7.20 -7.61
C GLY A 26 -8.52 7.08 -7.73
N THR A 27 -7.73 7.75 -6.88
CA THR A 27 -6.28 7.58 -6.84
C THR A 27 -5.93 6.17 -6.39
N VAL A 28 -5.06 5.50 -7.15
CA VAL A 28 -4.63 4.12 -6.87
C VAL A 28 -3.12 4.08 -6.76
N LYS A 29 -2.64 3.44 -5.70
CA LYS A 29 -1.24 3.02 -5.56
C LYS A 29 -1.20 1.49 -5.56
N ASN A 30 -0.65 0.92 -6.63
CA ASN A 30 -0.38 -0.51 -6.71
C ASN A 30 0.96 -0.84 -6.05
N ASP A 31 1.19 -2.13 -5.82
CA ASP A 31 2.49 -2.64 -5.40
C ASP A 31 3.02 -1.98 -4.13
N VAL A 32 2.13 -1.81 -3.15
CA VAL A 32 2.48 -1.27 -1.85
C VAL A 32 3.15 -2.32 -0.98
N SER A 33 2.62 -3.55 -0.96
CA SER A 33 3.21 -4.65 -0.19
C SER A 33 2.75 -6.00 -0.77
N PRO A 34 3.59 -7.05 -0.76
CA PRO A 34 3.16 -8.42 -1.00
C PRO A 34 2.28 -8.98 0.15
N ASN A 35 2.23 -8.31 1.30
CA ASN A 35 1.45 -8.71 2.47
C ASN A 35 0.19 -7.86 2.63
N ARG A 36 -0.96 -8.54 2.68
CA ARG A 36 -2.26 -7.89 2.85
C ARG A 36 -2.37 -7.12 4.17
N GLU A 37 -1.88 -7.67 5.28
CA GLU A 37 -2.00 -7.02 6.59
C GLU A 37 -1.19 -5.73 6.67
N GLU A 38 -0.07 -5.65 5.94
CA GLU A 38 0.71 -4.41 5.80
C GLU A 38 -0.05 -3.36 5.01
N ALA A 39 -0.63 -3.73 3.86
CA ALA A 39 -1.46 -2.83 3.09
C ALA A 39 -2.70 -2.35 3.87
N GLU A 40 -3.30 -3.21 4.69
CA GLU A 40 -4.42 -2.85 5.58
C GLU A 40 -3.98 -1.87 6.68
N ARG A 41 -2.83 -2.11 7.32
CA ARG A 41 -2.25 -1.18 8.30
C ARG A 41 -1.93 0.18 7.69
N LEU A 42 -1.37 0.20 6.48
CA LEU A 42 -1.08 1.44 5.75
C LEU A 42 -2.38 2.18 5.43
N ALA A 43 -3.38 1.51 4.86
CA ALA A 43 -4.67 2.13 4.58
C ALA A 43 -5.31 2.71 5.84
N ALA A 44 -5.25 1.99 6.97
CA ALA A 44 -5.76 2.47 8.25
C ALA A 44 -5.01 3.71 8.74
N TYR A 45 -3.67 3.70 8.69
CA TYR A 45 -2.84 4.84 9.06
C TYR A 45 -3.18 6.09 8.24
N PHE A 46 -3.31 5.94 6.93
CA PHE A 46 -3.67 7.04 6.03
C PHE A 46 -5.06 7.60 6.32
N ASN A 47 -6.01 6.73 6.66
CA ASN A 47 -7.35 7.14 7.07
C ASN A 47 -7.36 7.86 8.42
N GLU A 48 -6.64 7.35 9.42
CA GLU A 48 -6.56 7.93 10.76
C GLU A 48 -5.92 9.32 10.74
N HIS A 49 -4.90 9.51 9.91
CA HIS A 49 -4.21 10.78 9.76
C HIS A 49 -4.77 11.69 8.65
N ASN A 50 -5.86 11.28 7.99
CA ASN A 50 -6.51 12.00 6.88
C ASN A 50 -5.51 12.45 5.80
N LEU A 51 -4.58 11.56 5.44
CA LEU A 51 -3.52 11.85 4.48
C LEU A 51 -4.08 11.94 3.07
N ALA A 52 -3.64 12.94 2.32
CA ALA A 52 -4.01 13.09 0.92
C ALA A 52 -3.20 12.14 0.03
N PRO A 53 -3.71 11.72 -1.14
CA PRO A 53 -3.02 10.73 -1.97
C PRO A 53 -1.65 11.18 -2.47
N TYR A 54 -1.43 12.48 -2.65
CA TYR A 54 -0.10 12.99 -3.04
C TYR A 54 0.97 12.81 -1.95
N GLN A 55 0.58 12.46 -0.72
CA GLN A 55 1.48 12.16 0.40
C GLN A 55 1.81 10.66 0.48
N LEU A 56 1.24 9.82 -0.39
CA LEU A 56 1.44 8.37 -0.39
C LEU A 56 2.90 8.00 -0.51
N ASP A 57 3.59 8.56 -1.51
CA ASP A 57 4.97 8.19 -1.82
C ASP A 57 5.92 8.59 -0.69
N ASP A 58 5.82 9.83 -0.21
CA ASP A 58 6.66 10.32 0.91
C ASP A 58 6.51 9.48 2.18
N VAL A 59 5.29 9.03 2.48
CA VAL A 59 5.01 8.24 3.70
C VAL A 59 5.40 6.78 3.53
N ILE A 60 5.21 6.20 2.34
CA ILE A 60 5.67 4.84 2.03
C ILE A 60 7.20 4.79 2.12
N GLU A 61 7.91 5.77 1.54
CA GLU A 61 9.37 5.87 1.63
C GLU A 61 9.85 6.01 3.09
N ASP A 62 9.24 6.89 3.89
CA ASP A 62 9.59 7.06 5.32
C ASP A 62 9.28 5.79 6.15
N MET A 63 8.27 5.00 5.77
CA MET A 63 7.98 3.71 6.43
C MET A 63 8.98 2.61 6.07
N SER A 64 9.46 2.56 4.82
CA SER A 64 10.52 1.61 4.40
C SER A 64 11.84 1.88 5.12
N ASP A 65 12.22 3.16 5.23
CA ASP A 65 13.51 3.55 5.82
C ASP A 65 13.55 3.35 7.34
N ARG A 66 12.40 3.37 8.01
CA ARG A 66 12.32 3.29 9.48
C ARG A 66 12.33 1.89 10.07
N ASN A 67 12.45 0.84 9.25
CA ASN A 67 12.52 -0.55 9.70
C ASN A 67 11.42 -0.89 10.75
N GLN A 68 10.21 -0.34 10.55
CA GLN A 68 9.07 -0.50 11.47
C GLN A 68 8.29 -1.81 11.26
N GLY A 69 8.87 -2.79 10.55
CA GLY A 69 8.21 -4.05 10.24
C GLY A 69 7.18 -3.94 9.12
N TYR A 70 7.47 -3.08 8.15
CA TYR A 70 6.86 -3.08 6.83
C TYR A 70 7.92 -3.58 5.85
N ASP A 71 7.75 -4.79 5.33
CA ASP A 71 8.62 -5.38 4.30
C ASP A 71 8.02 -5.01 2.92
N ILE A 72 8.06 -3.70 2.62
CA ILE A 72 7.50 -3.10 1.39
C ILE A 72 8.49 -3.11 0.22
#